data_AF-A0A9P1HLJ5-F1
#
_entry.id   AF-A0A9P1HLJ5-F1
#
_cell.length_a   1.000
_cell.length_b   1.000
_cell.length_c   1.000
_cell.angle_alpha   90.00
_cell.angle_beta   90.00
_cell.angle_gamma   90.00
#
_symmetry.space_group_name_H-M   'P 1'
#
loop_
_entity.id
_entity.type
_entity.pdbx_description
1 polymer ?
#
loop_
_entity_poly.entity_id
_entity_poly.type
_entity_poly.pdbx_seq_one_letter_code
_entity_poly.pdbx_strand_id
1 'polypeptide(L)'
;MSSKLAYEPYEVLGVKKGCTDRELQQAYKKACLKWHPDKNLDNKEAAEKKFIEAKEAFRFLSDPEKRTEYDSGVERDEKRAAKYKERMDRTDGARRRFIDELTRKEQAAEKERELNRNTQLKDARKRAYDRERNEQIREQLEKEAEQELRRAQELFRNARTPVQKVEKKPEDTAYAELATQSFDDMFSEFIGDGPAAKTARIS
;
A
#
# COMPACT_ATOMS: atom_id res chain seq x y z
N MET A 1 14.10 -32.37 37.37
CA MET A 1 15.25 -32.54 36.45
C MET A 1 16.46 -32.98 37.25
N SER A 2 16.56 -34.27 37.62
CA SER A 2 17.81 -34.81 38.16
C SER A 2 18.58 -35.48 37.02
N SER A 3 18.84 -34.72 35.96
CA SER A 3 19.84 -35.10 34.97
C SER A 3 21.18 -34.68 35.53
N LYS A 4 22.03 -35.64 35.85
CA LYS A 4 23.41 -35.39 36.32
C LYS A 4 24.33 -34.87 35.21
N LEU A 5 23.83 -34.82 33.96
CA LEU A 5 24.55 -34.38 32.77
C LEU A 5 23.93 -33.08 32.24
N ALA A 6 24.78 -32.14 31.83
CA ALA A 6 24.39 -30.85 31.24
C ALA A 6 24.02 -30.95 29.75
N TYR A 7 24.20 -32.12 29.13
CA TYR A 7 24.05 -32.36 27.70
C TYR A 7 23.33 -33.69 27.45
N GLU A 8 22.75 -33.84 26.26
CA GLU A 8 22.05 -35.07 25.86
C GLU A 8 23.06 -36.17 25.49
N PRO A 9 23.17 -37.26 26.27
CA PRO A 9 24.23 -38.25 26.08
C PRO A 9 24.11 -39.03 24.76
N TYR A 10 22.88 -39.21 24.26
CA TYR A 10 22.63 -39.84 22.96
C TYR A 10 23.09 -38.95 21.80
N GLU A 11 22.87 -37.64 21.90
CA GLU A 11 23.25 -36.67 20.87
C GLU A 11 24.77 -36.50 20.80
N VAL A 12 25.45 -36.43 21.95
CA VAL A 12 26.92 -36.31 22.03
C VAL A 12 27.62 -37.48 21.33
N LEU A 13 27.09 -38.70 21.46
CA LEU A 13 27.61 -39.88 20.78
C LEU A 13 27.03 -40.09 19.37
N GLY A 14 26.02 -39.31 18.97
CA GLY A 14 25.36 -39.42 17.67
C GLY A 14 24.57 -40.73 17.49
N VAL A 15 24.01 -41.27 18.56
CA VAL A 15 23.21 -42.50 18.56
C VAL A 15 21.74 -42.19 18.86
N LYS A 16 20.85 -43.06 18.40
CA LYS A 16 19.41 -42.95 18.71
C LYS A 16 19.11 -43.53 20.09
N LYS A 17 18.08 -42.99 20.74
CA LYS A 17 17.44 -43.62 21.92
C LYS A 17 17.07 -45.07 21.55
N GLY A 18 17.44 -46.04 22.38
CA GLY A 18 17.26 -47.48 22.10
C GLY A 18 18.39 -48.18 21.34
N CYS A 19 19.55 -47.54 21.13
CA CYS A 19 20.71 -48.20 20.50
C CYS A 19 21.21 -49.42 21.28
N THR A 20 21.79 -50.39 20.59
CA THR A 20 22.41 -51.57 21.22
C THR A 20 23.77 -51.21 21.83
N ASP A 21 24.25 -52.01 22.79
CA ASP A 21 25.56 -51.78 23.43
C ASP A 21 26.72 -51.83 22.41
N ARG A 22 26.58 -52.65 21.37
CA ARG A 22 27.55 -52.72 20.26
C ARG A 22 27.61 -51.40 19.49
N GLU A 23 26.47 -50.82 19.17
CA GLU A 23 26.37 -49.52 18.49
C GLU A 23 26.93 -48.40 19.36
N LEU A 24 26.63 -48.42 20.67
CA LEU A 24 27.15 -47.46 21.63
C LEU A 24 28.69 -47.49 21.69
N GLN A 25 29.29 -48.68 21.76
CA GLN A 25 30.74 -48.85 21.73
C GLN A 25 31.37 -48.38 20.42
N GLN A 26 30.74 -48.68 19.28
CA GLN A 26 31.23 -48.23 17.97
C GLN A 26 31.16 -46.71 17.83
N ALA A 27 30.07 -46.10 18.29
CA ALA A 27 29.89 -44.65 18.29
C ALA A 27 30.94 -43.94 19.16
N TYR A 28 31.19 -44.45 20.37
CA TYR A 28 32.24 -43.93 21.24
C TYR A 28 33.63 -44.01 20.59
N LYS A 29 33.99 -45.15 19.98
CA LYS A 29 35.26 -45.29 19.25
C LYS A 29 35.40 -44.25 18.12
N LYS A 30 34.33 -44.03 17.36
CA LYS A 30 34.29 -43.01 16.29
C LYS A 30 34.43 -41.59 16.86
N ALA A 31 33.76 -41.28 17.97
CA ALA A 31 33.85 -39.98 18.63
C ALA A 31 35.26 -39.71 19.15
N CYS A 32 35.91 -40.69 19.78
CA CYS A 32 37.30 -40.59 20.25
C CYS A 32 38.28 -40.33 19.11
N LEU A 33 38.13 -41.04 17.98
CA LEU A 33 39.00 -40.85 16.82
C LEU A 33 38.80 -39.47 16.16
N LYS A 34 37.57 -38.95 16.17
CA LYS A 34 37.23 -37.64 15.62
C LYS A 34 37.82 -36.51 16.47
N TRP A 35 37.73 -36.62 17.79
CA TRP A 35 38.14 -35.57 18.73
C TRP A 35 39.50 -35.84 19.39
N HIS A 36 40.31 -36.74 18.84
CA HIS A 36 41.64 -37.04 19.37
C HIS A 36 42.55 -35.79 19.30
N PRO A 37 43.34 -35.47 20.34
CA PRO A 37 44.22 -34.30 20.36
C PRO A 37 45.24 -34.30 19.22
N ASP A 38 45.78 -35.47 18.85
CA ASP A 38 46.76 -35.58 17.74
C ASP A 38 46.19 -35.19 16.37
N LYS A 39 44.87 -35.33 16.15
CA LYS A 39 44.23 -34.99 14.86
C LYS A 39 43.68 -33.57 14.82
N ASN A 40 43.58 -32.91 15.97
CA ASN A 40 42.96 -31.59 16.12
C ASN A 40 43.96 -30.59 16.71
N LEU A 41 45.15 -30.51 16.10
CA LEU A 41 46.26 -29.66 16.57
C LEU A 41 45.90 -28.17 16.59
N ASP A 42 45.04 -27.73 15.68
CA ASP A 42 44.60 -26.33 15.55
C ASP A 42 43.43 -25.96 16.48
N ASN A 43 42.72 -26.97 17.02
CA ASN A 43 41.54 -26.76 17.85
C ASN A 43 41.49 -27.71 19.05
N LYS A 44 42.60 -27.74 19.80
CA LYS A 44 42.81 -28.66 20.92
C LYS A 44 41.76 -28.51 22.01
N GLU A 45 41.41 -27.28 22.39
CA GLU A 45 40.47 -27.02 23.48
C GLU A 45 39.04 -27.51 23.17
N ALA A 46 38.54 -27.27 21.95
CA ALA A 46 37.20 -27.73 21.59
C ALA A 46 37.16 -29.25 21.40
N ALA A 47 38.25 -29.84 20.88
CA ALA A 47 38.38 -31.29 20.76
C ALA A 47 38.41 -31.97 22.14
N GLU A 48 39.17 -31.42 23.10
CA GLU A 48 39.24 -31.92 24.47
C GLU A 48 37.89 -31.88 25.18
N LYS A 49 37.15 -30.75 25.09
CA LYS A 49 35.80 -30.64 25.67
C LYS A 49 34.86 -31.73 25.13
N LYS A 50 34.79 -31.88 23.81
CA LYS A 50 33.93 -32.90 23.18
C LYS A 50 34.38 -34.33 23.48
N PHE A 51 35.68 -34.55 23.66
CA PHE A 51 36.22 -35.84 24.07
C PHE A 51 35.78 -36.19 25.50
N ILE A 52 35.82 -35.21 26.42
CA ILE A 52 35.35 -35.38 27.80
C ILE A 52 33.85 -35.66 27.80
N GLU A 53 33.05 -34.86 27.07
CA GLU A 53 31.60 -35.07 26.94
C GLU A 53 31.27 -36.46 26.39
N ALA A 54 31.95 -36.91 25.33
CA ALA A 54 31.74 -38.23 24.75
C ALA A 54 32.08 -39.37 25.74
N LYS A 55 33.13 -39.21 26.54
CA LYS A 55 33.52 -40.18 27.57
C LYS A 55 32.50 -40.26 28.69
N GLU A 56 32.03 -39.12 29.17
CA GLU A 56 31.01 -39.04 30.22
C GLU A 56 29.65 -39.56 29.73
N ALA A 57 29.24 -39.23 28.50
CA ALA A 57 28.05 -39.76 27.85
C ALA A 57 28.12 -41.29 27.71
N PHE A 58 29.26 -41.83 27.26
CA PHE A 58 29.45 -43.28 27.17
C PHE A 58 29.38 -43.95 28.53
N ARG A 59 30.05 -43.39 29.55
CA ARG A 59 30.01 -43.91 30.93
C ARG A 59 28.59 -43.94 31.50
N PHE A 60 27.79 -42.92 31.18
CA PHE A 60 26.41 -42.83 31.63
C PHE A 60 25.50 -43.83 30.90
N LEU A 61 25.59 -43.91 29.56
CA LEU A 61 24.75 -44.80 28.76
C LEU A 61 25.15 -46.27 28.85
N SER A 62 26.39 -46.58 29.23
CA SER A 62 26.85 -47.94 29.45
C SER A 62 26.29 -48.56 30.73
N ASP A 63 25.75 -47.75 31.65
CA ASP A 63 25.10 -48.22 32.87
C ASP A 63 23.58 -48.38 32.61
N PRO A 64 23.05 -49.62 32.63
CA PRO A 64 21.65 -49.86 32.27
C PRO A 64 20.66 -49.21 33.23
N GLU A 65 21.00 -49.07 34.52
CA GLU A 65 20.12 -48.44 35.51
C GLU A 65 19.99 -46.95 35.24
N LYS A 66 21.14 -46.27 35.07
CA LYS A 66 21.17 -44.83 34.75
C LYS A 66 20.52 -44.51 33.41
N ARG A 67 20.75 -45.38 32.41
CA ARG A 67 20.12 -45.25 31.09
C ARG A 67 18.60 -45.35 31.17
N THR A 68 18.09 -46.33 31.91
CA THR A 68 16.64 -46.52 32.11
C THR A 68 16.02 -45.36 32.88
N GLU A 69 16.67 -44.88 33.95
CA GLU A 69 16.19 -43.73 34.71
C GLU A 69 16.13 -42.47 33.84
N TYR A 70 17.16 -42.23 33.03
CA TYR A 70 17.19 -41.12 32.07
C TYR A 70 16.05 -41.21 31.06
N ASP A 71 15.92 -42.36 30.38
CA ASP A 71 14.91 -42.57 29.35
C ASP A 71 13.49 -42.38 29.93
N SER A 72 13.23 -42.92 31.12
CA SER A 72 11.94 -42.76 31.81
C SER A 72 11.69 -41.33 32.32
N GLY A 73 12.75 -40.60 32.68
CA GLY A 73 12.67 -39.19 33.06
C GLY A 73 12.26 -38.33 31.86
N VAL A 74 12.95 -38.52 30.74
CA VAL A 74 12.68 -37.80 29.49
C VAL A 74 11.25 -38.07 29.00
N GLU A 75 10.80 -39.32 29.01
CA GLU A 75 9.42 -39.66 28.60
C GLU A 75 8.37 -38.99 29.51
N ARG A 76 8.61 -38.91 30.83
CA ARG A 76 7.72 -38.21 31.76
C ARG A 76 7.67 -36.71 31.49
N ASP A 77 8.81 -36.11 31.22
CA ASP A 77 8.91 -34.68 30.90
C ASP A 77 8.25 -34.36 29.55
N GLU A 78 8.45 -35.19 28.53
CA GLU A 78 7.76 -35.10 27.23
C GLU A 78 6.23 -35.21 27.40
N LYS A 79 5.75 -36.17 28.19
CA LYS A 79 4.31 -36.32 28.51
C LYS A 79 3.76 -35.11 29.26
N ARG A 80 4.53 -34.53 30.18
CA ARG A 80 4.14 -33.32 30.94
C ARG A 80 4.07 -32.10 30.01
N ALA A 81 5.04 -31.94 29.12
CA ALA A 81 5.06 -30.89 28.12
C ALA A 81 3.87 -31.02 27.14
N ALA A 82 3.56 -32.24 26.69
CA ALA A 82 2.40 -32.51 25.83
C ALA A 82 1.07 -32.12 26.52
N LYS A 83 0.87 -32.50 27.78
CA LYS A 83 -0.31 -32.09 28.56
C LYS A 83 -0.41 -30.58 28.75
N TYR A 84 0.72 -29.90 28.96
CA TYR A 84 0.74 -28.44 29.06
C TYR A 84 0.33 -27.78 27.74
N LYS A 85 0.90 -28.26 26.62
CA LYS A 85 0.57 -27.79 25.28
C LYS A 85 -0.92 -27.98 24.97
N GLU A 86 -1.48 -29.16 25.25
CA GLU A 86 -2.90 -29.44 25.05
C GLU A 86 -3.80 -28.48 25.84
N ARG A 87 -3.45 -28.19 27.10
CA ARG A 87 -4.18 -27.22 27.94
C ARG A 87 -4.12 -25.81 27.33
N MET A 88 -2.94 -25.39 26.90
CA MET A 88 -2.71 -24.10 26.27
C MET A 88 -3.48 -23.97 24.94
N ASP A 89 -3.43 -24.97 24.07
CA ASP A 89 -4.14 -24.97 22.79
C ASP A 89 -5.67 -24.86 22.99
N ARG A 90 -6.20 -25.49 24.05
CA ARG A 90 -7.62 -25.37 24.42
C ARG A 90 -8.00 -23.94 24.80
N THR A 91 -7.13 -23.22 25.51
CA THR A 91 -7.36 -21.83 25.91
C THR A 91 -7.04 -20.82 24.80
N ASP A 92 -6.01 -21.07 23.99
CA ASP A 92 -5.57 -20.19 22.91
C ASP A 92 -6.42 -20.34 21.64
N GLY A 93 -7.22 -21.40 21.51
CA GLY A 93 -8.12 -21.59 20.38
C GLY A 93 -9.09 -20.41 20.15
N ALA A 94 -9.61 -19.82 21.23
CA ALA A 94 -10.49 -18.64 21.13
C ALA A 94 -9.72 -17.40 20.67
N ARG A 95 -8.53 -17.16 21.24
CA ARG A 95 -7.65 -16.05 20.86
C ARG A 95 -7.22 -16.14 19.40
N ARG A 96 -6.86 -17.34 18.92
CA ARG A 96 -6.45 -17.57 17.54
C ARG A 96 -7.58 -17.30 16.55
N ARG A 97 -8.79 -17.81 16.82
CA ARG A 97 -9.98 -17.53 16.00
C ARG A 97 -10.27 -16.04 15.95
N PHE A 98 -10.13 -15.34 17.07
CA PHE A 98 -10.34 -13.90 17.14
C PHE A 98 -9.31 -13.13 16.29
N ILE A 99 -8.03 -13.49 16.35
CA ILE A 99 -6.98 -12.89 15.51
C ILE A 99 -7.25 -13.17 14.03
N ASP A 100 -7.60 -14.39 13.67
CA ASP A 100 -7.92 -14.77 12.29
C ASP A 100 -9.14 -13.99 11.78
N GLU A 101 -10.17 -13.79 12.62
CA GLU A 101 -11.34 -12.98 12.30
C GLU A 101 -10.98 -11.51 12.09
N LEU A 102 -10.18 -10.92 12.99
CA LEU A 102 -9.73 -9.54 12.87
C LEU A 102 -8.94 -9.33 11.59
N THR A 103 -7.99 -10.21 11.30
CA THR A 103 -7.17 -10.14 10.10
C THR A 103 -8.03 -10.20 8.83
N ARG A 104 -9.04 -11.07 8.79
CA ARG A 104 -9.98 -11.15 7.67
C ARG A 104 -10.82 -9.88 7.52
N LYS A 105 -11.28 -9.30 8.63
CA LYS A 105 -12.06 -8.04 8.61
C LYS A 105 -11.22 -6.88 8.11
N GLU A 106 -9.98 -6.76 8.55
CA GLU A 106 -9.05 -5.74 8.08
C GLU A 106 -8.79 -5.88 6.58
N GLN A 107 -8.51 -7.09 6.09
CA GLN A 107 -8.32 -7.36 4.66
C GLN A 107 -9.58 -7.05 3.83
N ALA A 108 -10.77 -7.36 4.35
CA ALA A 108 -12.03 -7.05 3.66
C ALA A 108 -12.24 -5.52 3.57
N ALA A 109 -12.03 -4.80 4.67
CA ALA A 109 -12.15 -3.35 4.70
C ALA A 109 -11.12 -2.66 3.79
N GLU A 110 -9.90 -3.19 3.71
CA GLU A 110 -8.88 -2.68 2.80
C GLU A 110 -9.27 -2.88 1.33
N LYS A 111 -9.72 -4.09 0.96
CA LYS A 111 -10.23 -4.37 -0.39
C LYS A 111 -11.39 -3.47 -0.77
N GLU A 112 -12.31 -3.20 0.16
CA GLU A 112 -13.43 -2.29 -0.07
C GLU A 112 -12.94 -0.85 -0.31
N ARG A 113 -12.02 -0.36 0.53
CA ARG A 113 -11.41 0.97 0.36
C ARG A 113 -10.69 1.09 -0.99
N GLU A 114 -9.96 0.05 -1.39
CA GLU A 114 -9.27 0.00 -2.67
C GLU A 114 -10.26 0.02 -3.83
N LEU A 115 -11.32 -0.80 -3.77
CA LEU A 115 -12.38 -0.81 -4.79
C LEU A 115 -13.04 0.57 -4.92
N ASN A 116 -13.37 1.21 -3.80
CA ASN A 116 -13.96 2.55 -3.77
C ASN A 116 -13.01 3.58 -4.39
N ARG A 117 -11.72 3.54 -4.04
CA ARG A 117 -10.68 4.39 -4.65
C ARG A 117 -10.59 4.17 -6.16
N ASN A 118 -10.55 2.92 -6.60
CA ASN A 118 -10.45 2.59 -8.02
C ASN A 118 -11.68 3.04 -8.82
N THR A 119 -12.87 2.91 -8.24
CA THR A 119 -14.11 3.44 -8.82
C THR A 119 -14.03 4.97 -8.95
N GLN A 120 -13.63 5.68 -7.89
CA GLN A 120 -13.45 7.14 -7.93
C GLN A 120 -12.43 7.58 -8.98
N LEU A 121 -11.32 6.86 -9.11
CA LEU A 121 -10.29 7.13 -10.11
C LEU A 121 -10.82 6.92 -11.54
N LYS A 122 -11.58 5.84 -11.76
CA LYS A 122 -12.22 5.57 -13.05
C LYS A 122 -13.21 6.67 -13.43
N ASP A 123 -14.03 7.11 -12.49
CA ASP A 123 -14.99 8.19 -12.70
C ASP A 123 -14.28 9.53 -12.93
N ALA A 124 -13.23 9.83 -12.17
CA ALA A 124 -12.41 11.02 -12.35
C ALA A 124 -11.73 11.04 -13.72
N ARG A 125 -11.18 9.90 -14.17
CA ARG A 125 -10.60 9.75 -15.51
C ARG A 125 -11.63 9.99 -16.60
N LYS A 126 -12.83 9.42 -16.47
CA LYS A 126 -13.93 9.65 -17.42
C LYS A 126 -14.32 11.13 -17.46
N ARG A 127 -14.47 11.78 -16.31
CA ARG A 127 -14.77 13.21 -16.21
C ARG A 127 -13.68 14.07 -16.84
N ALA A 128 -12.40 13.73 -16.66
CA ALA A 128 -11.29 14.45 -17.27
C ALA A 128 -11.35 14.35 -18.81
N TYR A 129 -11.57 13.16 -19.35
CA TYR A 129 -11.77 12.95 -20.78
C TYR A 129 -12.96 13.74 -21.32
N ASP A 130 -14.10 13.68 -20.64
CA ASP A 130 -15.31 14.40 -21.06
C ASP A 130 -15.08 15.94 -21.01
N ARG A 131 -14.30 16.44 -20.03
CA ARG A 131 -13.91 17.85 -19.96
C ARG A 131 -13.04 18.27 -21.14
N GLU A 132 -11.95 17.55 -21.41
CA GLU A 132 -11.05 17.84 -22.54
C GLU A 132 -11.81 17.84 -23.87
N ARG A 133 -12.67 16.83 -24.09
CA ARG A 133 -13.50 16.76 -25.30
C ARG A 133 -14.43 17.98 -25.42
N ASN A 134 -15.08 18.38 -24.32
CA ASN A 134 -15.98 19.52 -24.33
C ASN A 134 -15.23 20.86 -24.52
N GLU A 135 -14.02 20.98 -23.99
CA GLU A 135 -13.14 22.14 -24.19
C GLU A 135 -12.73 22.26 -25.65
N GLN A 136 -12.31 21.16 -26.29
CA GLN A 136 -12.01 21.13 -27.73
C GLN A 136 -13.20 21.56 -28.59
N ILE A 137 -14.41 21.09 -28.26
CA ILE A 137 -15.63 21.50 -28.97
C ILE A 137 -15.89 23.00 -28.79
N ARG A 138 -15.69 23.54 -27.58
CA ARG A 138 -15.86 24.97 -27.31
C ARG A 138 -14.85 25.81 -28.11
N GLU A 139 -13.59 25.41 -28.13
CA GLU A 139 -12.55 26.12 -28.89
C GLU A 139 -12.83 26.09 -30.41
N GLN A 140 -13.37 24.98 -30.94
CA GLN A 140 -13.78 24.89 -32.33
C GLN A 140 -14.92 25.87 -32.63
N LEU A 141 -15.96 25.87 -31.80
CA LEU A 141 -17.10 26.79 -31.94
C LEU A 141 -16.67 28.26 -31.84
N GLU A 142 -15.73 28.58 -30.94
CA GLU A 142 -15.19 29.94 -30.80
C GLU A 142 -14.43 30.37 -32.05
N LYS A 143 -13.55 29.51 -32.58
CA LYS A 143 -12.84 29.78 -33.85
C LYS A 143 -13.79 29.94 -35.03
N GLU A 144 -14.85 29.13 -35.10
CA GLU A 144 -15.89 29.26 -36.13
C GLU A 144 -16.62 30.59 -36.01
N ALA A 145 -17.05 30.97 -34.80
CA ALA A 145 -17.71 32.25 -34.54
C ALA A 145 -16.80 33.45 -34.87
N GLU A 146 -15.51 33.39 -34.53
CA GLU A 146 -14.54 34.42 -34.90
C GLU A 146 -14.36 34.54 -36.42
N GLN A 147 -14.30 33.41 -37.13
CA GLN A 147 -14.22 33.42 -38.59
C GLN A 147 -15.48 34.01 -39.21
N GLU A 148 -16.66 33.67 -38.70
CA GLU A 148 -17.93 34.24 -39.15
C GLU A 148 -17.96 35.76 -38.91
N LEU A 149 -17.54 36.22 -37.73
CA LEU A 149 -17.45 37.65 -37.43
C LEU A 149 -16.48 38.37 -38.38
N ARG A 150 -15.30 37.80 -38.63
CA ARG A 150 -14.33 38.35 -39.59
C ARG A 150 -14.91 38.42 -41.01
N ARG A 151 -15.55 37.35 -41.48
CA ARG A 151 -16.22 37.32 -42.79
C ARG A 151 -17.33 38.38 -42.87
N ALA A 152 -18.14 38.51 -41.84
CA ALA A 152 -19.18 39.54 -41.77
C ALA A 152 -18.57 40.95 -41.84
N GLN A 153 -17.50 41.21 -41.07
CA GLN A 153 -16.77 42.49 -41.10
C GLN A 153 -16.17 42.79 -42.48
N GLU A 154 -15.61 41.80 -43.17
CA GLU A 154 -15.09 41.94 -44.53
C GLU A 154 -16.21 42.24 -45.53
N LEU A 155 -17.36 41.56 -45.43
CA LEU A 155 -18.54 41.86 -46.25
C LEU A 155 -19.04 43.29 -46.02
N PHE A 156 -19.12 43.74 -44.76
CA PHE A 156 -19.47 45.13 -44.43
C PHE A 156 -18.44 46.13 -44.99
N ARG A 157 -17.15 45.79 -44.95
CA ARG A 157 -16.08 46.63 -45.51
C ARG A 157 -16.17 46.72 -47.03
N ASN A 158 -16.48 45.63 -47.72
CA ASN A 158 -16.61 45.58 -49.18
C ASN A 158 -17.93 46.19 -49.68
N ALA A 159 -19.01 46.12 -48.89
CA ALA A 159 -20.29 46.75 -49.18
C ALA A 159 -20.29 48.27 -48.94
N ARG A 160 -19.26 48.83 -48.28
CA ARG A 160 -19.03 50.28 -48.24
C ARG A 160 -18.62 50.76 -49.62
N THR A 161 -19.60 51.22 -50.40
CA THR A 161 -19.33 52.09 -51.55
C THR A 161 -18.66 53.37 -51.08
N PRO A 162 -17.68 53.93 -51.81
CA PRO A 162 -17.20 55.26 -51.52
C PRO A 162 -18.38 56.22 -51.72
N VAL A 163 -18.76 56.92 -50.65
CA VAL A 163 -19.69 58.05 -50.74
C VAL A 163 -19.04 59.03 -51.71
N GLN A 164 -19.57 59.16 -52.94
CA GLN A 164 -19.18 60.26 -53.82
C GLN A 164 -19.44 61.55 -53.05
N LYS A 165 -18.39 62.37 -52.87
CA LYS A 165 -18.52 63.68 -52.25
C LYS A 165 -19.49 64.49 -53.10
N VAL A 166 -20.73 64.60 -52.67
CA VAL A 166 -21.65 65.62 -53.20
C VAL A 166 -21.16 66.94 -52.60
N GLU A 167 -20.53 67.77 -53.41
CA GLU A 167 -20.19 69.15 -53.03
C GLU A 167 -21.50 69.87 -52.68
N LYS A 168 -21.69 70.16 -51.39
CA LYS A 168 -22.85 70.92 -50.93
C LYS A 168 -22.70 72.35 -51.43
N LYS A 169 -23.66 72.81 -52.25
CA LYS A 169 -23.78 74.22 -52.62
C LYS A 169 -24.09 75.05 -51.36
N PRO A 170 -23.62 76.31 -51.28
CA PRO A 170 -23.64 77.12 -50.06
C PRO A 170 -25.03 77.41 -49.46
N GLU A 171 -26.11 77.03 -50.14
CA GLU A 171 -27.48 77.33 -49.72
C GLU A 171 -28.07 76.29 -48.73
N ASP A 172 -27.43 75.12 -48.56
CA ASP A 172 -27.92 74.06 -47.66
C ASP A 172 -27.47 74.21 -46.19
N THR A 173 -26.83 75.32 -45.83
CA THR A 173 -26.37 75.59 -44.45
C THR A 173 -27.36 76.37 -43.60
N ALA A 174 -28.42 76.94 -44.18
CA ALA A 174 -29.41 77.74 -43.44
C ALA A 174 -30.36 76.91 -42.54
N TYR A 175 -30.40 75.58 -42.69
CA TYR A 175 -31.22 74.70 -41.84
C TYR A 175 -30.45 74.04 -40.69
N ALA A 176 -29.14 74.27 -40.56
CA ALA A 176 -28.31 73.62 -39.54
C ALA A 176 -28.41 74.25 -38.14
N GLU A 177 -28.95 75.47 -38.01
CA GLU A 177 -29.05 76.15 -36.71
C GLU A 177 -30.37 75.86 -35.94
N LEU A 178 -31.36 75.21 -36.57
CA LEU A 178 -32.65 74.88 -35.93
C LEU A 178 -32.73 73.47 -35.33
N ALA A 179 -31.67 72.65 -35.46
CA ALA A 179 -31.66 71.25 -35.00
C ALA A 179 -30.65 70.99 -33.87
N THR A 180 -30.34 72.00 -33.05
CA THR A 180 -29.59 71.83 -31.80
C THR A 180 -30.43 72.09 -30.55
N GLN A 181 -31.71 72.44 -30.71
CA GLN A 181 -32.67 72.43 -29.61
C GLN A 181 -33.44 71.10 -29.66
N SER A 182 -33.41 70.33 -28.56
CA SER A 182 -34.16 69.08 -28.34
C SER A 182 -33.56 67.78 -28.90
N PHE A 183 -32.42 67.34 -28.36
CA PHE A 183 -32.08 65.91 -28.35
C PHE A 183 -31.67 65.39 -26.95
N ASP A 184 -31.12 66.25 -26.08
CA ASP A 184 -30.83 65.89 -24.69
C ASP A 184 -32.10 65.69 -23.82
N ASP A 185 -33.23 66.34 -24.17
CA ASP A 185 -34.52 66.13 -23.47
C ASP A 185 -35.25 64.84 -23.89
N MET A 186 -34.90 64.20 -25.01
CA MET A 186 -35.56 62.96 -25.47
C MET A 186 -34.86 61.67 -25.01
N PHE A 187 -33.61 61.73 -24.55
CA PHE A 187 -32.88 60.53 -24.12
C PHE A 187 -33.04 60.19 -22.64
N SER A 188 -33.63 61.08 -21.83
CA SER A 188 -33.87 60.84 -20.42
C SER A 188 -35.12 60.00 -20.11
N GLU A 189 -35.94 59.66 -21.12
CA GLU A 189 -37.13 58.79 -20.98
C GLU A 189 -36.90 57.34 -21.48
N PHE A 190 -35.73 56.99 -22.02
CA PHE A 190 -35.47 55.64 -22.56
C PHE A 190 -34.48 54.78 -21.74
N ILE A 191 -34.01 55.28 -20.59
CA ILE A 191 -33.38 54.43 -19.55
C ILE A 191 -34.43 54.19 -18.47
N GLY A 192 -35.35 53.27 -18.76
CA GLY A 192 -36.26 52.72 -17.77
C GLY A 192 -35.49 51.95 -16.69
N ASP A 193 -35.95 52.11 -15.45
CA ASP A 193 -35.50 51.41 -14.24
C ASP A 193 -35.15 49.93 -14.50
N GLY A 194 -33.87 49.60 -14.32
CA GLY A 194 -33.43 48.21 -14.21
C GLY A 194 -33.93 47.60 -12.89
N PRO A 195 -34.49 46.37 -12.88
CA PRO A 195 -34.93 45.75 -11.65
C PRO A 195 -33.74 45.44 -10.72
N ALA A 196 -33.84 45.97 -9.49
CA ALA A 196 -32.90 45.76 -8.40
C ALA A 196 -32.59 44.27 -8.17
N ALA A 197 -31.30 43.93 -8.27
CA ALA A 197 -30.77 42.64 -7.89
C ALA A 197 -30.98 42.41 -6.38
N LYS A 198 -31.94 41.55 -6.03
CA LYS A 198 -32.08 41.02 -4.67
C LYS A 198 -30.95 40.02 -4.41
N THR A 199 -30.05 40.41 -3.53
CA THR A 199 -29.08 39.54 -2.89
C THR A 199 -29.80 38.55 -1.97
N ALA A 200 -30.00 37.32 -2.44
CA ALA A 200 -30.40 36.21 -1.58
C ALA A 200 -29.17 35.68 -0.83
N ARG A 201 -29.10 36.03 0.46
CA ARG A 201 -28.17 35.45 1.44
C ARG A 201 -28.76 34.09 1.85
N ILE A 202 -28.16 32.99 1.40
CA ILE A 202 -28.49 31.65 1.89
C ILE A 202 -27.52 31.35 3.03
N SER A 203 -28.12 31.09 4.18
CA SER A 203 -27.54 30.56 5.44
C SER A 203 -27.12 29.11 5.30
#